data_AF-A0A8K0CHU5-F1
#
_entry.id   AF-A0A8K0CHU5-F1
#
_cell.length_a   1.000
_cell.length_b   1.000
_cell.length_c   1.000
_cell.angle_alpha   90.00
_cell.angle_beta   90.00
_cell.angle_gamma   90.00
#
_symmetry.space_group_name_H-M   'P 1'
#
loop_
_entity.id
_entity.type
_entity.pdbx_description
1 polymer ?
#
loop_
_entity_poly.entity_id
_entity_poly.type
_entity_poly.pdbx_seq_one_letter_code
_entity_poly.pdbx_strand_id
1 'polypeptide(L)'
;VEPSQIYEDLTHPSICDSPEYVRKSVKIYSDAYTATNGTHAIVLCTEWDEFITLDYKRIYGNMMKPAYIFDGRKILDHENLLELGFHVQTIGKRLARPVTNRCWSSSSKIV
;
A
#
# COMPACT_ATOMS: atom_id res chain seq x y z
N VAL A 1 1.10 -11.22 -17.46
CA VAL A 1 2.49 -10.89 -17.88
C VAL A 1 3.40 -11.88 -17.21
N GLU A 2 4.29 -12.53 -17.95
CA GLU A 2 5.20 -13.53 -17.35
C GLU A 2 6.26 -12.86 -16.46
N PRO A 3 6.61 -13.44 -15.30
CA PRO A 3 7.61 -12.85 -14.39
C PRO A 3 8.98 -12.62 -15.05
N SER A 4 9.37 -13.46 -16.01
CA SER A 4 10.62 -13.31 -16.76
C SER A 4 10.68 -11.99 -17.52
N GLN A 5 9.59 -11.61 -18.19
CA GLN A 5 9.50 -10.37 -18.94
C GLN A 5 9.66 -9.15 -18.02
N ILE A 6 9.01 -9.19 -16.85
CA ILE A 6 9.09 -8.10 -15.86
C ILE A 6 10.54 -7.90 -15.41
N TYR A 7 11.28 -8.99 -15.15
CA TYR A 7 12.69 -8.87 -14.78
C TYR A 7 13.56 -8.38 -15.94
N GLU A 8 13.30 -8.79 -17.17
CA GLU A 8 14.02 -8.29 -18.35
C GLU A 8 13.82 -6.78 -18.52
N ASP A 9 12.58 -6.32 -18.43
CA ASP A 9 12.24 -4.89 -18.52
C ASP A 9 12.95 -4.09 -17.42
N LEU A 10 12.87 -4.54 -16.16
CA LEU A 10 13.47 -3.84 -15.02
C LEU A 10 15.01 -3.91 -14.98
N THR A 11 15.62 -4.90 -15.64
CA THR A 11 17.09 -5.07 -15.68
C THR A 11 17.71 -4.57 -16.97
N HIS A 12 16.92 -3.96 -17.86
CA HIS A 12 17.43 -3.39 -19.09
C HIS A 12 18.49 -2.30 -18.80
N PRO A 13 19.64 -2.28 -19.51
CA PRO A 13 20.74 -1.36 -19.23
C PRO A 13 20.36 0.13 -19.27
N SER A 14 19.33 0.50 -20.03
CA SER A 14 18.84 1.89 -20.07
C SER A 14 18.01 2.30 -18.86
N ILE A 15 17.57 1.34 -18.03
CA ILE A 15 16.74 1.57 -16.85
C ILE A 15 17.57 1.43 -15.57
N CYS A 16 18.46 0.44 -15.52
CA CYS A 16 19.24 0.14 -14.33
C CYS A 16 20.67 -0.27 -14.66
N ASP A 17 21.65 0.34 -13.98
CA ASP A 17 23.06 -0.03 -14.08
C ASP A 17 23.42 -1.30 -13.28
N SER A 18 22.56 -1.72 -12.33
CA SER A 18 22.83 -2.85 -11.42
C SER A 18 21.68 -3.88 -11.40
N PRO A 19 21.63 -4.80 -12.38
CA PRO A 19 20.60 -5.84 -12.47
C PRO A 19 20.44 -6.71 -11.22
N GLU A 20 21.54 -6.98 -10.50
CA GLU A 20 21.51 -7.80 -9.28
C GLU A 20 20.71 -7.14 -8.15
N TYR A 21 20.78 -5.81 -8.03
CA TYR A 21 20.05 -5.06 -7.01
C TYR A 21 18.53 -5.16 -7.22
N VAL A 22 18.08 -5.07 -8.48
CA VAL A 22 16.67 -5.21 -8.86
C VAL A 22 16.16 -6.59 -8.46
N ARG A 23 16.88 -7.66 -8.80
CA ARG A 23 16.47 -9.04 -8.47
C ARG A 23 16.38 -9.29 -6.97
N LYS A 24 17.20 -8.63 -6.16
CA LYS A 24 17.15 -8.72 -4.70
C LYS A 24 15.99 -7.91 -4.09
N SER A 25 15.64 -6.79 -4.71
CA SER A 25 14.68 -5.82 -4.15
C SER A 25 13.25 -6.03 -4.65
N VAL A 26 13.07 -6.65 -5.82
CA VAL A 26 11.76 -6.85 -6.46
C VAL A 26 11.30 -8.28 -6.29
N LYS A 27 10.13 -8.44 -5.68
CA LYS A 27 9.39 -9.70 -5.62
C LYS A 27 8.08 -9.52 -6.37
N ILE A 28 7.78 -10.45 -7.26
CA ILE A 28 6.56 -10.47 -8.07
C ILE A 28 5.61 -11.47 -7.44
N TYR A 29 4.35 -11.08 -7.33
CA TYR A 29 3.28 -11.90 -6.79
C TYR A 29 2.15 -12.01 -7.82
N SER A 30 1.46 -13.14 -7.84
CA SER A 30 0.33 -13.39 -8.74
C SER A 30 -0.99 -12.79 -8.24
N ASP A 31 -1.07 -12.44 -6.96
CA ASP A 31 -2.28 -11.93 -6.33
C ASP A 31 -1.99 -10.76 -5.37
N ALA A 32 -2.94 -9.83 -5.27
CA ALA A 32 -2.80 -8.64 -4.43
C ALA A 32 -2.77 -8.97 -2.93
N TYR A 33 -3.38 -10.06 -2.49
CA TYR A 33 -3.46 -10.40 -1.06
C TYR A 33 -2.10 -10.89 -0.53
N THR A 34 -1.38 -11.71 -1.28
CA THR A 34 -0.02 -12.14 -0.93
C THR A 34 0.97 -11.00 -1.07
N ALA A 35 0.81 -10.14 -2.09
CA ALA A 35 1.67 -8.98 -2.30
C ALA A 35 1.61 -7.98 -1.15
N THR A 36 0.44 -7.82 -0.52
CA THR A 36 0.19 -6.84 0.55
C THR A 36 0.43 -7.40 1.95
N ASN A 37 0.59 -8.71 2.10
CA ASN A 37 0.81 -9.37 3.39
C ASN A 37 2.11 -8.90 4.06
N GLY A 38 2.03 -8.44 5.31
CA GLY A 38 3.19 -7.94 6.06
C GLY A 38 3.79 -6.64 5.52
N THR A 39 3.10 -5.92 4.64
CA THR A 39 3.57 -4.64 4.11
C THR A 39 3.16 -3.46 4.99
N HIS A 40 3.91 -2.36 4.91
CA HIS A 40 3.57 -1.11 5.59
C HIS A 40 2.74 -0.16 4.72
N ALA A 41 2.96 -0.21 3.41
CA ALA A 41 2.39 0.73 2.46
C ALA A 41 2.03 0.04 1.15
N ILE A 42 0.92 0.47 0.57
CA ILE A 42 0.45 0.08 -0.76
C ILE A 42 0.50 1.31 -1.66
N VAL A 43 1.02 1.16 -2.87
CA VAL A 43 1.01 2.22 -3.89
C VAL A 43 0.28 1.69 -5.11
N LEU A 44 -0.79 2.40 -5.50
CA LEU A 44 -1.61 2.05 -6.66
C LEU A 44 -1.15 2.85 -7.88
N CYS A 45 -0.51 2.18 -8.82
CA CYS A 45 0.05 2.81 -10.03
C CYS A 45 -0.89 2.70 -11.25
N THR A 46 -1.80 1.75 -11.26
CA THR A 46 -2.67 1.41 -12.40
C THR A 46 -4.12 1.31 -11.99
N GLU A 47 -5.01 1.61 -12.93
CA GLU A 47 -6.47 1.75 -12.77
C GLU A 47 -7.23 0.49 -13.16
N TRP A 48 -6.78 -0.68 -12.74
CA TRP A 48 -7.50 -1.93 -13.03
C TRP A 48 -8.73 -2.07 -12.13
N ASP A 49 -9.89 -2.39 -12.73
CA ASP A 49 -11.17 -2.57 -12.03
C ASP A 49 -11.11 -3.62 -10.91
N GLU A 50 -10.22 -4.61 -11.05
CA GLU A 50 -9.98 -5.64 -10.02
C GLU A 50 -9.68 -4.99 -8.65
N PHE A 51 -8.90 -3.91 -8.63
CA PHE A 51 -8.50 -3.23 -7.39
C PHE A 51 -9.66 -2.56 -6.68
N ILE A 52 -10.71 -2.14 -7.39
CA ILE A 52 -11.89 -1.51 -6.80
C ILE A 52 -12.66 -2.51 -5.94
N THR A 53 -12.69 -3.78 -6.35
CA THR A 53 -13.51 -4.84 -5.73
C THR A 53 -12.79 -5.68 -4.68
N LEU A 54 -11.53 -5.37 -4.36
CA LEU A 54 -10.75 -6.13 -3.38
C LEU A 54 -11.30 -5.99 -1.95
N ASP A 55 -11.13 -7.04 -1.15
CA ASP A 55 -11.44 -7.00 0.28
C ASP A 55 -10.34 -6.26 1.06
N TYR A 56 -10.50 -4.94 1.14
CA TYR A 56 -9.58 -4.07 1.88
C TYR A 56 -9.57 -4.30 3.38
N LYS A 57 -10.62 -4.90 3.96
CA LYS A 57 -10.65 -5.28 5.37
C LYS A 57 -9.71 -6.45 5.62
N ARG A 58 -9.71 -7.46 4.75
CA ARG A 58 -8.74 -8.56 4.77
C ARG A 58 -7.32 -8.06 4.54
N ILE A 59 -7.10 -7.18 3.58
CA ILE A 59 -5.79 -6.59 3.31
C ILE A 59 -5.29 -5.84 4.55
N TYR A 60 -6.13 -4.98 5.13
CA TYR A 60 -5.79 -4.26 6.35
C TYR A 60 -5.40 -5.20 7.48
N GLY A 61 -6.14 -6.28 7.71
CA GLY A 61 -5.85 -7.25 8.77
C GLY A 61 -4.45 -7.89 8.67
N ASN A 62 -3.94 -8.03 7.45
CA ASN A 62 -2.65 -8.68 7.18
C ASN A 62 -1.47 -7.70 7.02
N MET A 63 -1.73 -6.38 7.04
CA MET A 63 -0.68 -5.35 6.93
C MET A 63 -0.10 -4.94 8.29
N MET A 64 1.16 -4.52 8.28
CA MET A 64 1.82 -3.91 9.43
C MET A 64 1.22 -2.53 9.75
N LYS A 65 1.21 -2.17 11.04
CA LYS A 65 0.64 -0.89 11.50
C LYS A 65 1.73 0.14 11.84
N PRO A 66 1.54 1.41 11.46
CA PRO A 66 0.41 1.98 10.72
C PRO A 66 0.41 1.57 9.23
N ALA A 67 -0.78 1.27 8.68
CA ALA A 67 -0.95 0.84 7.29
C ALA A 67 -1.26 2.04 6.38
N TYR A 68 -0.46 2.22 5.33
CA TYR A 68 -0.60 3.32 4.37
C TYR A 68 -1.13 2.83 3.03
N ILE A 69 -1.92 3.66 2.37
CA ILE A 69 -2.32 3.45 0.98
C ILE A 69 -2.21 4.76 0.19
N PHE A 70 -1.46 4.70 -0.90
CA PHE A 70 -1.23 5.81 -1.82
C PHE A 70 -1.98 5.50 -3.11
N ASP A 71 -3.12 6.17 -3.31
CA ASP A 71 -3.93 6.03 -4.50
C ASP A 71 -3.55 7.09 -5.54
N GLY A 72 -2.71 6.68 -6.49
CA GLY A 72 -2.24 7.52 -7.60
C GLY A 72 -3.26 7.68 -8.74
N ARG A 73 -4.29 6.83 -8.79
CA ARG A 73 -5.29 6.83 -9.87
C ARG A 73 -6.67 7.32 -9.44
N LYS A 74 -6.88 7.49 -8.13
CA LYS A 74 -8.11 8.00 -7.53
C LYS A 74 -9.33 7.12 -7.86
N ILE A 75 -9.15 5.80 -7.81
CA ILE A 75 -10.19 4.81 -8.12
C ILE A 75 -10.77 4.12 -6.88
N LEU A 76 -10.13 4.29 -5.71
CA LEU A 76 -10.54 3.61 -4.49
C LEU A 76 -11.54 4.43 -3.67
N ASP A 77 -12.36 3.74 -2.87
CA ASP A 77 -13.23 4.38 -1.89
C ASP A 77 -12.41 4.85 -0.67
N HIS A 78 -11.99 6.12 -0.72
CA HIS A 78 -11.18 6.72 0.34
C HIS A 78 -11.91 6.83 1.67
N GLU A 79 -13.23 6.97 1.69
CA GLU A 79 -14.00 7.12 2.93
C GLU A 79 -14.02 5.80 3.68
N ASN A 80 -14.37 4.70 2.99
CA ASN A 80 -14.32 3.36 3.55
C ASN A 80 -12.91 2.97 4.01
N LEU A 81 -11.87 3.31 3.23
CA LEU A 81 -10.47 3.04 3.62
C LEU A 81 -10.06 3.79 4.90
N LEU A 82 -10.48 5.04 5.05
CA LEU A 82 -10.22 5.84 6.26
C LEU A 82 -10.95 5.25 7.47
N GLU A 83 -12.20 4.81 7.31
CA GLU A 83 -12.99 4.16 8.36
C GLU A 83 -12.37 2.83 8.83
N LEU A 84 -11.82 2.04 7.91
CA LEU A 84 -11.06 0.82 8.24
C LEU A 84 -9.77 1.12 9.03
N GLY A 85 -9.25 2.35 8.96
CA GLY A 85 -8.06 2.81 9.67
C GLY A 85 -6.82 2.95 8.81
N PHE A 86 -6.94 2.90 7.48
CA PHE A 86 -5.82 3.20 6.60
C PHE A 86 -5.43 4.67 6.67
N HIS A 87 -4.13 4.93 6.52
CA HIS A 87 -3.63 6.24 6.19
C HIS A 87 -3.65 6.41 4.67
N VAL A 88 -4.70 7.05 4.16
CA VAL A 88 -4.93 7.25 2.72
C VAL A 88 -4.29 8.56 2.26
N GLN A 89 -3.53 8.49 1.17
CA GLN A 89 -3.09 9.64 0.40
C GLN A 89 -3.53 9.49 -1.06
N THR A 90 -3.98 10.57 -1.67
CA THR A 90 -4.39 10.58 -3.07
C THR A 90 -3.98 11.90 -3.73
N ILE A 91 -3.85 11.88 -5.05
CA ILE A 91 -3.44 13.05 -5.82
C ILE A 91 -4.58 14.07 -5.86
N GLY A 92 -4.25 15.35 -5.64
CA GLY A 92 -5.18 16.47 -5.81
C GLY A 92 -6.27 16.60 -4.74
N LYS A 93 -6.27 15.77 -3.68
CA LYS A 93 -7.22 15.88 -2.55
C LYS A 93 -6.48 15.70 -1.23
N ARG A 94 -6.62 16.69 -0.34
CA ARG A 94 -6.19 16.54 1.05
C ARG A 94 -7.29 15.81 1.83
N LEU A 95 -7.04 14.57 2.22
CA LEU A 95 -7.95 13.81 3.06
C LEU A 95 -7.78 14.23 4.52
N ALA A 96 -8.89 14.53 5.19
CA ALA A 96 -8.88 14.83 6.61
C ALA A 96 -8.57 13.55 7.36
N ARG A 97 -7.46 13.54 8.11
CA ARG A 97 -7.15 12.39 8.97
C ARG A 97 -8.10 12.44 10.17
N PRO A 98 -8.87 11.38 10.45
CA PRO A 98 -9.58 11.29 11.72
C PRO A 98 -8.57 11.48 12.84
N VAL A 99 -8.88 12.35 13.81
CA VAL A 99 -8.07 12.51 15.01
C VAL A 99 -8.19 11.19 15.78
N THR A 100 -7.27 10.27 15.51
CA THR A 100 -7.12 9.10 16.36
C THR A 100 -6.63 9.61 17.71
N ASN A 101 -7.39 9.35 18.78
CA ASN A 101 -6.94 9.57 20.14
C ASN A 101 -5.69 8.72 20.35
N ARG A 102 -4.53 9.29 20.06
CA ARG A 102 -3.25 8.70 20.43
C ARG A 102 -3.17 8.82 21.94
N CYS A 103 -3.57 7.76 22.64
CA CYS A 103 -3.37 7.62 24.06
C CYS A 103 -1.86 7.45 24.30
N TRP A 104 -1.12 8.56 24.23
CA TRP A 104 0.31 8.62 24.56
C TRP A 104 0.51 9.11 26.00
N SER A 105 -0.51 9.65 26.67
CA SER A 105 -0.41 9.94 28.11
C SER A 105 -0.85 8.71 28.91
N SER A 106 0.11 8.06 29.54
CA SER A 106 -0.16 7.17 30.68
C SER A 106 -1.14 7.87 31.61
N SER A 107 -2.28 7.24 31.88
CA SER A 107 -3.20 7.68 32.91
C SER A 107 -2.54 7.50 34.27
N SER A 108 -1.74 8.48 34.72
CA SER A 108 -1.55 8.68 36.15
C SER A 108 -2.86 9.27 36.67
N LYS A 109 -3.67 8.41 37.29
CA LYS A 109 -4.79 8.84 38.11
C LYS A 109 -4.22 9.74 39.22
N ILE A 110 -4.62 11.00 39.22
CA ILE A 110 -4.53 11.84 40.41
C ILE A 110 -5.60 11.31 41.36
N VAL A 111 -5.16 10.69 42.45
CA VAL A 111 -5.90 10.57 43.70
C VAL A 111 -5.33 11.60 44.66
#